data_AF-A0A7J8AVP4-F1
#
_entry.id   AF-A0A7J8AVP4-F1
#
_cell.length_a   1.000
_cell.length_b   1.000
_cell.length_c   1.000
_cell.angle_alpha   90.00
_cell.angle_beta   90.00
_cell.angle_gamma   90.00
#
_symmetry.space_group_name_H-M   'P 1'
#
loop_
_entity.id
_entity.type
_entity.pdbx_description
1 polymer ?
#
loop_
_entity_poly.entity_id
_entity_poly.type
_entity_poly.pdbx_seq_one_letter_code
_entity_poly.pdbx_strand_id
1 'polypeptide(L)'
;MMDLSRIESKLGSFSSGPSHFTKGLEYLTLSYDLTWRDIDIILSTCTNSDERNRIIRKAREIADSMHRQNNSTYPPGETTVPSQDPNWNYQTHPQPNPDRLKRDRIVNCLLQGMKAAIQKDINYEKVRKIYKDHHENPAVFLSRLSEALQNYTNINLDSLDSRAVLAMHFISQSAPDICRKLQKLEKWPHTP
;
A
#
# COMPACT_ATOMS: atom_id res chain seq x y z
N MET A 1 -13.21 -23.88 10.95
CA MET A 1 -11.99 -23.80 10.13
C MET A 1 -12.36 -23.10 8.84
N MET A 2 -11.78 -21.93 8.57
CA MET A 2 -12.06 -21.19 7.33
C MET A 2 -11.37 -21.92 6.17
N ASP A 3 -12.07 -22.13 5.06
CA ASP A 3 -11.53 -22.83 3.88
C ASP A 3 -10.52 -21.93 3.16
N LEU A 4 -9.23 -22.29 3.25
CA LEU A 4 -8.10 -21.52 2.75
C LEU A 4 -8.18 -21.27 1.24
N SER A 5 -8.67 -22.26 0.49
CA SER A 5 -8.84 -22.17 -0.96
C SER A 5 -9.86 -21.09 -1.34
N ARG A 6 -10.94 -20.96 -0.57
CA ARG A 6 -11.94 -19.90 -0.75
C ARG A 6 -11.41 -18.51 -0.38
N ILE A 7 -10.58 -18.41 0.65
CA ILE A 7 -9.96 -17.13 1.04
C ILE A 7 -9.03 -16.64 -0.07
N GLU A 8 -8.13 -17.50 -0.55
CA GLU A 8 -7.17 -17.15 -1.60
C GLU A 8 -7.87 -16.75 -2.90
N SER A 9 -8.88 -17.52 -3.32
CA SER A 9 -9.69 -17.20 -4.51
C SER A 9 -10.41 -15.84 -4.41
N LYS A 10 -10.77 -15.41 -3.19
CA LYS A 10 -11.51 -14.17 -2.95
C LYS A 10 -10.61 -12.96 -2.71
N LEU A 11 -9.49 -13.12 -2.00
CA LEU A 11 -8.59 -12.02 -1.66
C LEU A 11 -7.52 -11.80 -2.74
N GLY A 12 -7.09 -12.88 -3.39
CA GLY A 12 -5.92 -12.92 -4.26
C GLY A 12 -4.60 -12.79 -3.49
N SER A 13 -3.50 -12.78 -4.25
CA SER A 13 -2.17 -12.43 -3.73
C SER A 13 -2.09 -10.93 -3.42
N PHE A 14 -1.39 -10.59 -2.34
CA PHE A 14 -1.06 -9.21 -2.01
C PHE A 14 -0.30 -8.51 -3.12
N SER A 15 0.67 -9.16 -3.78
CA SER A 15 1.42 -8.57 -4.90
C SER A 15 0.54 -8.23 -6.09
N SER A 16 -0.46 -9.08 -6.37
CA SER A 16 -1.35 -8.91 -7.53
C SER A 16 -2.34 -7.76 -7.37
N GLY A 17 -2.69 -7.42 -6.13
CA GLY A 17 -3.63 -6.33 -5.85
C GLY A 17 -3.58 -5.89 -4.39
N PRO A 18 -2.55 -5.14 -3.95
CA PRO A 18 -2.36 -4.84 -2.53
C PRO A 18 -3.55 -4.09 -1.92
N SER A 19 -4.14 -3.16 -2.67
CA SER A 19 -5.33 -2.41 -2.25
C SER A 19 -6.58 -3.28 -2.17
N HIS A 20 -6.74 -4.23 -3.10
CA HIS A 20 -7.84 -5.19 -3.08
C HIS A 20 -7.72 -6.11 -1.87
N PHE A 21 -6.53 -6.69 -1.66
CA PHE A 21 -6.23 -7.52 -0.50
C PHE A 21 -6.48 -6.79 0.82
N THR A 22 -5.98 -5.56 0.96
CA THR A 22 -6.13 -4.75 2.19
C THR A 22 -7.61 -4.50 2.52
N LYS A 23 -8.42 -4.10 1.51
CA LYS A 23 -9.86 -3.91 1.69
C LYS A 23 -10.59 -5.22 1.99
N GLY A 24 -10.18 -6.31 1.35
CA GLY A 24 -10.74 -7.64 1.60
C GLY A 24 -10.48 -8.12 3.02
N LEU A 25 -9.25 -7.94 3.54
CA LEU A 25 -8.93 -8.28 4.92
C LEU A 25 -9.71 -7.41 5.91
N GLU A 26 -9.81 -6.10 5.66
CA GLU A 26 -10.63 -5.18 6.47
C GLU A 26 -12.08 -5.67 6.55
N TYR A 27 -12.69 -5.99 5.40
CA TYR A 27 -14.03 -6.55 5.34
C TYR A 27 -14.18 -7.86 6.14
N LEU A 28 -13.22 -8.78 6.04
CA LEU A 28 -13.25 -10.04 6.79
C LEU A 28 -13.19 -9.79 8.30
N THR A 29 -12.35 -8.87 8.77
CA THR A 29 -12.21 -8.55 10.19
C THR A 29 -13.45 -7.87 10.78
N LEU A 30 -14.25 -7.19 9.96
CA LEU A 30 -15.53 -6.59 10.34
C LEU A 30 -16.68 -7.60 10.29
N SER A 31 -16.61 -8.58 9.39
CA SER A 31 -17.69 -9.53 9.13
C SER A 31 -17.60 -10.79 9.98
N TYR A 32 -16.41 -11.14 10.45
CA TYR A 32 -16.12 -12.37 11.19
C TYR A 32 -15.29 -12.10 12.44
N ASP A 33 -15.49 -12.91 13.47
CA ASP A 33 -14.70 -12.84 14.70
C ASP A 33 -13.37 -13.59 14.53
N LEU A 34 -12.49 -13.01 13.71
CA LEU A 34 -11.20 -13.60 13.40
C LEU A 34 -10.30 -13.64 14.63
N THR A 35 -9.70 -14.80 14.87
CA THR A 35 -8.63 -14.96 15.86
C THR A 35 -7.30 -14.50 15.27
N TRP A 36 -6.28 -14.38 16.13
CA TRP A 36 -4.90 -14.14 15.71
C TRP A 36 -4.44 -15.20 14.69
N ARG A 37 -4.80 -16.46 14.95
CA ARG A 37 -4.43 -17.59 14.09
C ARG A 37 -5.11 -17.52 12.72
N ASP A 38 -6.36 -17.09 12.65
CA ASP A 38 -7.04 -16.88 11.37
C ASP A 38 -6.34 -15.78 10.56
N ILE A 39 -5.99 -14.67 11.20
CA ILE A 39 -5.26 -13.56 10.58
C ILE A 39 -3.88 -14.01 10.09
N ASP A 40 -3.15 -14.76 10.92
CA ASP A 40 -1.83 -15.30 10.59
C ASP A 40 -1.88 -16.23 9.38
N ILE A 41 -2.89 -17.10 9.31
CA ILE A 41 -3.11 -18.00 8.18
C ILE A 41 -3.47 -17.22 6.91
N ILE A 42 -4.37 -16.22 6.98
CA ILE A 42 -4.72 -15.37 5.83
C ILE A 42 -3.48 -14.67 5.29
N LEU A 43 -2.68 -14.06 6.17
CA LEU A 43 -1.41 -13.43 5.78
C LEU A 43 -0.47 -14.44 5.13
N SER A 44 -0.27 -15.60 5.76
CA SER A 44 0.62 -16.66 5.25
C SER A 44 0.22 -17.16 3.85
N THR A 45 -1.09 -17.22 3.58
CA THR A 45 -1.63 -17.77 2.33
C THR A 45 -1.56 -16.75 1.21
N CYS A 46 -1.81 -15.48 1.51
CA CYS A 46 -1.96 -14.43 0.49
C CYS A 46 -0.71 -13.56 0.29
N THR A 47 0.39 -13.80 1.02
CA THR A 47 1.65 -13.04 0.90
C THR A 47 2.84 -13.98 0.77
N ASN A 48 3.88 -13.55 0.06
CA ASN A 48 5.18 -14.23 0.15
C ASN A 48 5.95 -13.80 1.43
N SER A 49 7.07 -14.46 1.72
CA SER A 49 7.86 -14.19 2.93
C SER A 49 8.34 -12.75 3.05
N ASP A 50 8.78 -12.13 1.95
CA ASP A 50 9.32 -10.78 1.95
C ASP A 50 8.22 -9.74 2.15
N GLU A 51 7.07 -9.94 1.51
CA GLU A 51 5.87 -9.13 1.70
C GLU A 51 5.37 -9.20 3.12
N ARG A 52 5.24 -10.41 3.67
CA ARG A 52 4.82 -10.63 5.05
C ARG A 52 5.75 -9.91 6.02
N ASN A 53 7.05 -10.09 5.87
CA ASN A 53 8.05 -9.43 6.71
C ASN A 53 7.97 -7.91 6.60
N ARG A 54 7.76 -7.38 5.38
CA ARG A 54 7.59 -5.93 5.14
C ARG A 54 6.32 -5.40 5.82
N ILE A 55 5.19 -6.10 5.70
CA ILE A 55 3.92 -5.74 6.34
C ILE A 55 4.06 -5.75 7.86
N ILE A 56 4.60 -6.82 8.45
CA ILE A 56 4.79 -6.96 9.90
C ILE A 56 5.70 -5.85 10.42
N ARG A 57 6.83 -5.60 9.76
CA ARG A 57 7.75 -4.51 10.14
C ARG A 57 7.03 -3.17 10.15
N LYS A 58 6.28 -2.85 9.09
CA LYS A 58 5.52 -1.60 9.01
C LYS A 58 4.44 -1.51 10.09
N ALA A 59 3.73 -2.60 10.36
CA ALA A 59 2.74 -2.66 11.42
C ALA A 59 3.36 -2.40 12.80
N ARG A 60 4.58 -2.92 13.07
CA ARG A 60 5.34 -2.65 14.29
C ARG A 60 5.77 -1.19 14.39
N GLU A 61 6.30 -0.60 13.31
CA GLU A 61 6.66 0.83 13.26
C GLU A 61 5.46 1.73 13.61
N ILE A 62 4.26 1.37 13.15
CA ILE A 62 3.01 2.06 13.47
C ILE A 62 2.64 1.91 14.95
N ALA A 63 2.69 0.69 15.49
CA ALA A 63 2.43 0.43 16.91
C ALA A 63 3.44 1.17 17.81
N ASP A 64 4.73 1.19 17.46
CA ASP A 64 5.75 1.95 18.19
C ASP A 64 5.49 3.45 18.17
N SER A 65 4.92 3.98 17.08
CA SER A 65 4.49 5.38 17.01
C SER A 65 3.37 5.68 18.01
N MET A 66 2.37 4.81 18.10
CA MET A 66 1.29 4.93 19.10
C MET A 66 1.82 4.80 20.53
N HIS A 67 2.75 3.88 20.76
CA HIS A 67 3.43 3.71 22.04
C HIS A 67 4.19 4.98 22.47
N ARG A 68 4.93 5.63 21.56
CA ARG A 68 5.61 6.90 21.85
C ARG A 68 4.64 8.02 22.22
N GLN A 69 3.43 8.02 21.64
CA GLN A 69 2.40 9.02 21.93
C GLN A 69 1.68 8.77 23.26
N ASN A 70 1.40 7.50 23.58
CA ASN A 70 0.72 7.11 24.82
C ASN A 70 1.10 5.69 25.24
N ASN A 71 2.22 5.57 25.94
CA ASN A 71 2.78 4.30 26.40
C ASN A 71 1.93 3.59 27.47
N SER A 72 1.05 4.32 28.15
CA SER A 72 0.13 3.76 29.15
C SER A 72 -0.98 2.93 28.49
N THR A 73 -1.41 3.34 27.29
CA THR A 73 -2.51 2.67 26.57
C THR A 73 -2.01 1.66 25.53
N TYR A 74 -0.92 1.99 24.84
CA TYR A 74 -0.40 1.21 23.71
C TYR A 74 0.92 0.52 24.08
N PRO A 75 1.02 -0.81 23.97
CA PRO A 75 2.28 -1.51 24.18
C PRO A 75 3.22 -1.34 22.96
N PRO A 76 4.51 -1.69 23.09
CA PRO A 76 5.47 -1.64 21.98
C PRO A 76 5.06 -2.51 20.79
N GLY A 77 5.70 -2.30 19.64
CA GLY A 77 5.37 -2.96 18.38
C GLY A 77 5.49 -4.48 18.42
N GLU A 78 6.56 -5.03 18.99
CA GLU A 78 6.74 -6.49 19.17
C GLU A 78 5.62 -7.10 20.01
N THR A 79 5.20 -6.43 21.09
CA THR A 79 4.10 -6.89 21.95
C THR A 79 2.74 -6.73 21.27
N THR A 80 2.56 -5.65 20.50
CA THR A 80 1.30 -5.38 19.79
C THR A 80 1.12 -6.35 18.63
N VAL A 81 2.15 -6.54 17.79
CA VAL A 81 2.14 -7.40 16.59
C VAL A 81 3.15 -8.54 16.80
N PRO A 82 2.77 -9.59 17.56
CA PRO A 82 3.66 -10.69 17.87
C PRO A 82 3.94 -11.57 16.64
N SER A 83 5.14 -12.11 16.56
CA SER A 83 5.54 -13.08 15.51
C SER A 83 5.03 -14.50 15.75
N GLN A 84 4.53 -14.79 16.94
CA GLN A 84 4.08 -16.12 17.37
C GLN A 84 2.70 -16.04 18.00
N ASP A 85 2.03 -17.19 18.10
CA ASP A 85 0.70 -17.28 18.70
C ASP A 85 0.74 -16.79 20.15
N PRO A 86 0.03 -15.70 20.48
CA PRO A 86 0.04 -15.14 21.82
C PRO A 86 -0.85 -15.91 22.80
N ASN A 87 -1.50 -17.02 22.37
CA ASN A 87 -2.39 -17.85 23.18
C ASN A 87 -3.55 -17.07 23.82
N TRP A 88 -4.14 -16.15 23.06
CA TRP A 88 -5.24 -15.30 23.51
C TRP A 88 -6.56 -16.07 23.63
N ASN A 89 -7.34 -15.72 24.66
CA ASN A 89 -8.63 -16.34 24.93
C ASN A 89 -9.80 -15.44 24.48
N TYR A 90 -10.36 -15.76 23.32
CA TYR A 90 -11.49 -15.06 22.71
C TYR A 90 -12.87 -15.40 23.31
N GLN A 91 -12.95 -16.43 24.15
CA GLN A 91 -14.17 -16.98 24.74
C GLN A 91 -14.44 -16.45 26.16
N THR A 92 -13.52 -15.67 26.73
CA THR A 92 -13.65 -15.16 28.11
C THR A 92 -14.85 -14.22 28.27
N HIS A 93 -15.69 -14.52 29.27
CA HIS A 93 -16.72 -13.63 29.83
C HIS A 93 -16.29 -13.16 31.23
N PRO A 94 -16.65 -11.95 31.68
CA PRO A 94 -17.55 -10.97 31.04
C PRO A 94 -16.85 -10.04 30.02
N GLN A 95 -17.66 -9.31 29.23
CA GLN A 95 -17.20 -8.26 28.30
C GLN A 95 -16.89 -6.96 29.07
N PRO A 96 -15.91 -6.14 28.62
CA PRO A 96 -15.12 -6.29 27.38
C PRO A 96 -13.98 -7.31 27.54
N ASN A 97 -13.86 -8.22 26.57
CA ASN A 97 -12.76 -9.18 26.54
C ASN A 97 -11.44 -8.48 26.15
N PRO A 98 -10.42 -8.46 27.02
CA PRO A 98 -9.16 -7.74 26.77
C PRO A 98 -8.39 -8.30 25.57
N ASP A 99 -8.51 -9.60 25.28
CA ASP A 99 -7.82 -10.23 24.17
C ASP A 99 -8.44 -9.91 22.81
N ARG A 100 -9.75 -9.61 22.78
CA ARG A 100 -10.41 -9.04 21.58
C ARG A 100 -9.86 -7.65 21.28
N LEU A 101 -9.68 -6.82 22.31
CA LEU A 101 -9.08 -5.49 22.13
C LEU A 101 -7.64 -5.58 21.60
N LYS A 102 -6.85 -6.56 22.06
CA LYS A 102 -5.50 -6.79 21.53
C LYS A 102 -5.56 -7.24 20.06
N ARG A 103 -6.51 -8.10 19.68
CA ARG A 103 -6.75 -8.50 18.29
C ARG A 103 -7.11 -7.30 17.41
N ASP A 104 -7.98 -6.42 17.87
CA ASP A 104 -8.37 -5.22 17.11
C ASP A 104 -7.19 -4.28 16.88
N ARG A 105 -6.29 -4.17 17.88
CA ARG A 105 -5.04 -3.41 17.74
C ARG A 105 -4.13 -4.02 16.68
N ILE A 106 -3.97 -5.35 16.66
CA ILE A 106 -3.22 -6.04 15.60
C ILE A 106 -3.82 -5.75 14.23
N VAL A 107 -5.13 -5.94 14.07
CA VAL A 107 -5.82 -5.71 12.79
C VAL A 107 -5.57 -4.29 12.31
N ASN A 108 -5.75 -3.29 13.16
CA ASN A 108 -5.50 -1.90 12.80
C ASN A 108 -4.03 -1.66 12.39
N CYS A 109 -3.06 -2.19 13.14
CA CYS A 109 -1.65 -2.07 12.80
C CYS A 109 -1.31 -2.77 11.48
N LEU A 110 -1.89 -3.94 11.22
CA LEU A 110 -1.69 -4.69 9.97
C LEU A 110 -2.29 -3.97 8.77
N LEU A 111 -3.51 -3.44 8.87
CA LEU A 111 -4.14 -2.70 7.76
C LEU A 111 -3.34 -1.44 7.40
N GLN A 112 -2.86 -0.71 8.40
CA GLN A 112 -1.98 0.44 8.19
C GLN A 112 -0.59 0.00 7.69
N GLY A 113 -0.07 -1.12 8.22
CA GLY A 113 1.20 -1.72 7.81
C GLY A 113 1.19 -2.17 6.36
N MET A 114 0.08 -2.73 5.88
CA MET A 114 -0.15 -3.04 4.48
C MET A 114 -0.13 -1.78 3.63
N LYS A 115 -0.89 -0.74 4.02
CA LYS A 115 -0.88 0.56 3.32
C LYS A 115 0.52 1.17 3.23
N ALA A 116 1.33 1.03 4.28
CA ALA A 116 2.71 1.49 4.30
C ALA A 116 3.68 0.56 3.54
N ALA A 117 3.39 -0.74 3.48
CA ALA A 117 4.16 -1.74 2.74
C ALA A 117 3.90 -1.68 1.23
N ILE A 118 2.79 -1.05 0.81
CA ILE A 118 2.47 -0.70 -0.59
C ILE A 118 3.48 0.30 -1.20
N GLN A 119 4.49 0.74 -0.44
CA GLN A 119 5.65 1.40 -1.05
C GLN A 119 6.28 0.48 -2.09
N LYS A 120 5.93 0.74 -3.36
CA LYS A 120 6.59 0.23 -4.55
C LYS A 120 8.08 0.55 -4.39
N ASP A 121 8.94 -0.40 -4.70
CA ASP A 121 10.37 -0.11 -4.83
C ASP A 121 10.47 0.99 -5.87
N ILE A 122 10.73 2.22 -5.40
CA ILE A 122 10.66 3.41 -6.23
C ILE A 122 11.71 3.25 -7.31
N ASN A 123 11.25 3.01 -8.54
CA ASN A 123 12.10 2.72 -9.67
C ASN A 123 11.93 3.80 -10.73
N TYR A 124 12.48 4.98 -10.43
CA TYR A 124 12.54 6.09 -11.39
C TYR A 124 13.31 5.72 -12.66
N GLU A 125 14.21 4.72 -12.61
CA GLU A 125 14.92 4.23 -13.79
C GLU A 125 13.98 3.55 -14.80
N LYS A 126 12.95 2.82 -14.33
CA LYS A 126 11.90 2.29 -15.21
C LYS A 126 11.05 3.38 -15.82
N VAL A 127 10.69 4.41 -15.04
CA VAL A 127 9.93 5.57 -15.55
C VAL A 127 10.75 6.32 -16.61
N ARG A 128 12.06 6.56 -16.34
CA ARG A 128 12.99 7.24 -17.25
C ARG A 128 13.15 6.56 -18.60
N LYS A 129 12.99 5.25 -18.67
CA LYS A 129 13.10 4.46 -19.90
C LYS A 129 11.87 4.51 -20.80
N ILE A 130 10.79 5.15 -20.36
CA ILE A 130 9.55 5.28 -21.14
C ILE A 130 9.68 6.53 -22.01
N TYR A 131 9.97 6.31 -23.29
CA TYR A 131 10.00 7.36 -24.29
C TYR A 131 8.79 7.25 -25.20
N LYS A 132 8.35 8.41 -25.71
CA LYS A 132 7.31 8.47 -26.73
C LYS A 132 7.83 7.79 -28.01
N ASP A 133 7.08 6.82 -28.53
CA ASP A 133 7.38 6.25 -29.84
C ASP A 133 7.21 7.32 -30.95
N HIS A 134 7.91 7.17 -32.06
CA HIS A 134 7.85 8.06 -33.21
C HIS A 134 6.42 8.21 -33.73
N HIS A 135 5.66 7.11 -33.78
CA HIS A 135 4.28 7.06 -34.26
C HIS A 135 3.23 7.09 -33.14
N GLU A 136 3.63 7.07 -31.87
CA GLU A 136 2.70 7.08 -30.74
C GLU A 136 2.01 8.45 -30.62
N ASN A 137 0.70 8.44 -30.40
CA ASN A 137 -0.07 9.65 -30.14
C ASN A 137 0.28 10.21 -28.74
N PRO A 138 0.44 11.54 -28.57
CA PRO A 138 0.74 12.16 -27.28
C PRO A 138 -0.18 11.74 -26.11
N ALA A 139 -1.48 11.53 -26.36
CA ALA A 139 -2.42 11.09 -25.32
C ALA A 139 -2.14 9.66 -24.86
N VAL A 140 -1.79 8.76 -25.80
CA VAL A 140 -1.42 7.37 -25.49
C VAL A 140 -0.13 7.34 -24.68
N PHE A 141 0.86 8.15 -25.07
CA PHE A 141 2.10 8.31 -24.32
C PHE A 141 1.85 8.83 -22.90
N LEU A 142 0.99 9.84 -22.74
CA LEU A 142 0.63 10.39 -21.43
C LEU A 142 -0.02 9.35 -20.53
N SER A 143 -0.96 8.55 -21.05
CA SER A 143 -1.59 7.46 -20.31
C SER A 143 -0.55 6.44 -19.83
N ARG A 144 0.34 6.00 -20.71
CA ARG A 144 1.38 5.00 -20.42
C ARG A 144 2.38 5.51 -19.38
N LEU A 145 2.74 6.78 -19.45
CA LEU A 145 3.63 7.44 -18.50
C LEU A 145 2.96 7.65 -17.13
N SER A 146 1.68 8.02 -17.12
CA SER A 146 0.89 8.15 -15.89
C SER A 146 0.75 6.82 -15.17
N GLU A 147 0.43 5.77 -15.92
CA GLU A 147 0.36 4.40 -15.42
C GLU A 147 1.72 3.95 -14.86
N ALA A 148 2.82 4.24 -15.55
CA ALA A 148 4.15 3.90 -15.07
C ALA A 148 4.58 4.66 -13.82
N LEU A 149 4.25 5.95 -13.70
CA LEU A 149 4.48 6.72 -12.48
C LEU A 149 3.67 6.13 -11.33
N GLN A 150 2.39 5.81 -11.55
CA GLN A 150 1.57 5.13 -10.55
C GLN A 150 2.11 3.73 -10.23
N ASN A 151 2.69 3.00 -11.20
CA ASN A 151 3.13 1.61 -11.06
C ASN A 151 4.54 1.41 -10.52
N TYR A 152 5.45 2.36 -10.72
CA TYR A 152 6.85 2.24 -10.33
C TYR A 152 7.28 3.27 -9.28
N THR A 153 6.37 4.15 -8.85
CA THR A 153 6.63 5.12 -7.79
C THR A 153 5.49 5.13 -6.78
N ASN A 154 5.64 5.90 -5.71
CA ASN A 154 4.58 6.13 -4.73
C ASN A 154 3.80 7.43 -5.00
N ILE A 155 3.92 7.99 -6.21
CA ILE A 155 3.25 9.22 -6.60
C ILE A 155 1.78 8.92 -6.86
N ASN A 156 0.90 9.50 -6.06
CA ASN A 156 -0.50 9.64 -6.40
C ASN A 156 -0.68 10.91 -7.26
N LEU A 157 -1.24 10.78 -8.47
CA LEU A 157 -1.39 11.85 -9.46
C LEU A 157 -2.55 12.84 -9.17
N ASP A 158 -3.18 12.74 -8.00
CA ASP A 158 -4.29 13.62 -7.61
C ASP A 158 -3.83 15.01 -7.11
N SER A 159 -2.55 15.18 -6.78
CA SER A 159 -2.01 16.43 -6.25
C SER A 159 -1.44 17.36 -7.35
N LEU A 160 -1.25 18.64 -7.03
CA LEU A 160 -0.61 19.57 -7.97
C LEU A 160 0.87 19.20 -8.21
N ASP A 161 1.60 18.85 -7.15
CA ASP A 161 3.02 18.49 -7.23
C ASP A 161 3.25 17.23 -8.07
N SER A 162 2.39 16.23 -7.92
CA SER A 162 2.47 14.98 -8.70
C SER A 162 2.17 15.20 -10.18
N ARG A 163 1.21 16.07 -10.51
CA ARG A 163 0.94 16.50 -11.90
C ARG A 163 2.11 17.28 -12.48
N ALA A 164 2.82 18.08 -11.69
CA ALA A 164 4.04 18.76 -12.13
C ALA A 164 5.16 17.76 -12.46
N VAL A 165 5.33 16.71 -11.65
CA VAL A 165 6.28 15.61 -11.94
C VAL A 165 5.90 14.88 -13.24
N LEU A 166 4.62 14.57 -13.44
CA LEU A 166 4.13 13.97 -14.69
C LEU A 166 4.43 14.87 -15.90
N ALA A 167 4.17 16.18 -15.79
CA ALA A 167 4.45 17.14 -16.87
C ALA A 167 5.95 17.21 -17.20
N MET A 168 6.82 17.23 -16.19
CA MET A 168 8.27 17.21 -16.36
C MET A 168 8.74 15.96 -17.11
N HIS A 169 8.23 14.78 -16.73
CA HIS A 169 8.53 13.52 -17.42
C HIS A 169 7.99 13.52 -18.86
N PHE A 170 6.75 13.97 -19.06
CA PHE A 170 6.14 14.05 -20.39
C PHE A 170 6.94 14.95 -21.34
N ILE A 171 7.40 16.11 -20.88
CA ILE A 171 8.22 17.02 -21.68
C ILE A 171 9.60 16.42 -21.95
N SER A 172 10.29 15.88 -20.94
CA SER A 172 11.66 15.38 -21.10
C SER A 172 11.75 14.09 -21.94
N GLN A 173 10.68 13.30 -22.00
CA GLN A 173 10.64 11.99 -22.65
C GLN A 173 9.81 11.96 -23.94
N SER A 174 9.31 13.13 -24.37
CA SER A 174 8.69 13.32 -25.68
C SER A 174 9.73 13.37 -26.81
N ALA A 175 9.25 13.30 -28.06
CA ALA A 175 10.11 13.50 -29.22
C ALA A 175 10.70 14.93 -29.25
N PRO A 176 11.94 15.14 -29.75
CA PRO A 176 12.65 16.42 -29.64
C PRO A 176 11.92 17.64 -30.22
N ASP A 177 11.11 17.45 -31.25
CA ASP A 177 10.28 18.48 -31.88
C ASP A 177 9.09 18.89 -30.98
N ILE A 178 8.48 17.92 -30.30
CA ILE A 178 7.42 18.13 -29.31
C ILE A 178 8.00 18.82 -28.07
N CYS A 179 9.14 18.36 -27.55
CA CYS A 179 9.80 18.99 -26.40
C CYS A 179 10.06 20.48 -26.67
N ARG A 180 10.60 20.81 -27.85
CA ARG A 180 10.87 22.20 -28.25
C ARG A 180 9.61 23.04 -28.34
N LYS A 181 8.47 22.47 -28.76
CA LYS A 181 7.18 23.18 -28.80
C LYS A 181 6.65 23.44 -27.39
N LEU A 182 6.68 22.43 -26.52
CA LEU A 182 6.18 22.54 -25.15
C LEU A 182 7.00 23.52 -24.29
N GLN A 183 8.33 23.47 -24.39
CA GLN A 183 9.21 24.40 -23.66
C GLN A 183 9.05 25.87 -24.10
N LYS A 184 8.62 26.12 -25.34
CA LYS A 184 8.32 27.47 -25.80
C LYS A 184 7.00 28.00 -25.22
N LEU A 185 6.01 27.12 -25.05
CA LEU A 185 4.73 27.46 -24.42
C LEU A 185 4.88 27.73 -22.93
N GLU A 186 5.74 26.97 -22.24
CA GLU A 186 6.04 27.17 -20.81
C GLU A 186 6.77 28.49 -20.53
N LYS A 187 7.57 28.97 -21.50
CA LYS A 187 8.27 30.27 -21.43
C LYS A 187 7.44 31.46 -21.89
N TRP A 188 6.24 31.23 -22.41
CA TRP A 188 5.35 32.32 -22.81
C TRP A 188 4.82 33.00 -21.55
N PRO A 189 4.89 34.34 -21.43
CA PRO A 189 4.28 35.03 -20.31
C PRO A 189 2.79 34.72 -20.31
N HIS A 190 2.23 34.37 -19.15
CA HIS A 190 0.79 34.48 -18.94
C HIS A 190 0.45 35.98 -19.06
N THR A 191 0.19 36.44 -20.28
CA THR A 191 -0.38 37.77 -20.51
C THR A 191 -1.78 37.78 -19.90
N PRO A 192 -2.09 38.75 -19.01
CA PRO A 192 -3.43 38.92 -18.44
C PRO A 192 -4.51 39.11 -19.50
#